data_AF-A0A1V6JFH9-F1
#
_entry.id   AF-A0A1V6JFH9-F1
#
_cell.length_a   1.000
_cell.length_b   1.000
_cell.length_c   1.000
_cell.angle_alpha   90.00
_cell.angle_beta   90.00
_cell.angle_gamma   90.00
#
_symmetry.space_group_name_H-M   'P 1'
#
loop_
_entity.id
_entity.type
_entity.pdbx_description
1 polymer ?
#
loop_
_entity_poly.entity_id
_entity_poly.type
_entity_poly.pdbx_seq_one_letter_code
_entity_poly.pdbx_strand_id
1 'polypeptide(L)'
;MDNEKSTGSSLSPNHLRRYGGILLLAAALLCANRLTAQEADEIFQQRVTIPTHKTTVFNALNQLSDSTGFLFAYNSQEVKSDKTIRPNIINLPLRDAIFQILGDTLFSLRLIDRHILIYKKTPLPAETTSSEPSGAAEFLNIKGRILDAQTRRPLAYATIGLPLYGVGTVTNQDGFFFLKIPSRLKDNRLTISYLGYESKAILPDVLSPKNIDIYLEPSFISIQEVIIRNIDPELIVKEAVAKIPDNFNAKPTYYTAFYREGVVMNKKYQNYSEAVFRIYKPSYSSSFDNNQVKLIKSRKFTNVEQTDTLSIKLKGGVNSALMLDIAKTLPDFLDAETQGTYIFKRNDIVTVGGRTAYEISFEQRPHITKPLLKGVIIIDMENLAILGARFEVNPKHLASSANMFLVKRNRNITLKPQSVSYSVNFSRNDEGYHLNHVRGDLHFKYRKRRSLLYNPFHTFLELVVTRVESDNVRRFAKKETMKTSSVFADTRFEYDEQFWGDFNIIAPEQSIFDALQTIETKIEQISMEGENSELPPATDNYENQ
;
A
#
# COMPACT_ATOMS: atom_id res chain seq x y z
N MET A 1 -28.41 75.09 -25.35
CA MET A 1 -29.39 74.10 -24.91
C MET A 1 -28.99 72.78 -25.53
N ASP A 2 -28.66 71.70 -24.84
CA ASP A 2 -28.13 71.50 -23.50
C ASP A 2 -27.36 70.16 -23.57
N ASN A 3 -26.46 70.00 -22.61
CA ASN A 3 -25.58 68.87 -22.33
C ASN A 3 -26.11 67.46 -22.63
N GLU A 4 -25.21 66.60 -23.11
CA GLU A 4 -24.90 65.34 -22.41
C GLU A 4 -23.51 64.79 -22.77
N LYS A 5 -22.70 64.53 -21.75
CA LYS A 5 -21.36 63.92 -21.83
C LYS A 5 -21.52 62.39 -21.91
N SER A 6 -20.82 61.76 -22.85
CA SER A 6 -20.48 60.33 -22.76
C SER A 6 -19.05 60.13 -23.24
N THR A 7 -18.19 59.66 -22.33
CA THR A 7 -16.77 59.37 -22.54
C THR A 7 -16.61 58.00 -23.22
N GLY A 8 -16.17 57.99 -24.49
CA GLY A 8 -15.70 56.78 -25.16
C GLY A 8 -14.20 56.59 -24.98
N SER A 9 -13.78 55.49 -24.34
CA SER A 9 -12.39 55.03 -24.35
C SER A 9 -12.19 53.99 -25.44
N SER A 10 -11.23 54.25 -26.32
CA SER A 10 -10.82 53.37 -27.43
C SER A 10 -10.00 52.17 -26.92
N LEU A 11 -10.44 50.95 -27.18
CA LEU A 11 -9.65 49.73 -26.97
C LEU A 11 -8.72 49.48 -28.18
N SER A 12 -7.43 49.34 -27.90
CA SER A 12 -6.34 49.12 -28.85
C SER A 12 -6.38 47.72 -29.52
N PRO A 13 -5.92 47.55 -30.78
CA PRO A 13 -6.05 46.32 -31.57
C PRO A 13 -5.28 45.08 -31.04
N ASN A 14 -4.52 45.22 -29.96
CA ASN A 14 -3.64 44.16 -29.44
C ASN A 14 -4.34 43.08 -28.59
N HIS A 15 -5.64 43.22 -28.33
CA HIS A 15 -6.39 42.21 -27.56
C HIS A 15 -6.86 41.02 -28.42
N LEU A 16 -7.21 41.20 -29.70
CA LEU A 16 -7.73 40.10 -30.53
C LEU A 16 -6.70 38.98 -30.79
N ARG A 17 -5.41 39.31 -30.87
CA ARG A 17 -4.35 38.30 -31.08
C ARG A 17 -4.06 37.43 -29.84
N ARG A 18 -4.27 37.95 -28.63
CA ARG A 18 -4.07 37.19 -27.37
C ARG A 18 -5.23 36.23 -27.08
N TYR A 19 -6.47 36.61 -27.41
CA TYR A 19 -7.63 35.72 -27.24
C TYR A 19 -7.69 34.60 -28.30
N GLY A 20 -7.20 34.83 -29.52
CA GLY A 20 -7.12 33.78 -30.55
C GLY A 20 -6.20 32.61 -30.17
N GLY A 21 -5.06 32.88 -29.51
CA GLY A 21 -4.16 31.84 -29.00
C GLY A 21 -4.73 31.06 -27.82
N ILE A 22 -5.49 31.73 -26.93
CA ILE A 22 -6.16 31.09 -25.79
C ILE A 22 -7.34 30.22 -26.24
N LEU A 23 -8.09 30.65 -27.27
CA LEU A 23 -9.15 29.84 -27.87
C LEU A 23 -8.60 28.60 -28.58
N LEU A 24 -7.45 28.71 -29.27
CA LEU A 24 -6.77 27.57 -29.89
C LEU A 24 -6.18 26.60 -28.86
N LEU A 25 -5.64 27.10 -27.74
CA LEU A 25 -5.15 26.24 -26.64
C LEU A 25 -6.29 25.55 -25.90
N ALA A 26 -7.40 26.25 -25.66
CA ALA A 26 -8.60 25.67 -25.05
C ALA A 26 -9.27 24.63 -25.96
N ALA A 27 -9.30 24.87 -27.28
CA ALA A 27 -9.73 23.89 -28.26
C ALA A 27 -8.79 22.67 -28.30
N ALA A 28 -7.47 22.86 -28.23
CA ALA A 28 -6.49 21.76 -28.16
C ALA A 28 -6.60 20.94 -26.86
N LEU A 29 -6.86 21.59 -25.71
CA LEU A 29 -7.11 20.94 -24.42
C LEU A 29 -8.47 20.21 -24.37
N LEU A 30 -9.50 20.75 -25.03
CA LEU A 30 -10.79 20.08 -25.23
C LEU A 30 -10.66 18.89 -26.20
N CYS A 31 -9.78 18.97 -27.20
CA CYS A 31 -9.44 17.84 -28.08
C CYS A 31 -8.62 16.77 -27.33
N ALA A 32 -7.68 17.14 -26.47
CA ALA A 32 -6.86 16.19 -25.70
C ALA A 32 -7.69 15.38 -24.67
N ASN A 33 -8.72 15.99 -24.06
CA ASN A 33 -9.68 15.27 -23.21
C ASN A 33 -10.73 14.47 -23.99
N ARG A 34 -10.96 14.78 -25.28
CA ARG A 34 -11.78 13.95 -26.17
C ARG A 34 -11.01 12.75 -26.72
N LEU A 35 -9.69 12.88 -26.94
CA LEU A 35 -8.87 11.79 -27.49
C LEU A 35 -8.84 10.53 -26.59
N THR A 36 -8.75 10.67 -25.26
CA THR A 36 -8.67 9.50 -24.35
C THR A 36 -10.00 8.76 -24.18
N ALA A 37 -11.14 9.46 -24.25
CA ALA A 37 -12.46 8.84 -24.25
C ALA A 37 -12.78 8.19 -25.60
N GLN A 38 -12.33 8.81 -26.70
CA GLN A 38 -12.51 8.31 -28.05
C GLN A 38 -11.68 7.05 -28.33
N GLU A 39 -10.47 6.92 -27.79
CA GLU A 39 -9.64 5.71 -27.89
C GLU A 39 -10.31 4.48 -27.25
N ALA A 40 -10.91 4.63 -26.06
CA ALA A 40 -11.62 3.54 -25.40
C ALA A 40 -12.90 3.14 -26.14
N ASP A 41 -13.66 4.11 -26.67
CA ASP A 41 -14.84 3.82 -27.48
C ASP A 41 -14.48 3.19 -28.83
N GLU A 42 -13.39 3.61 -29.49
CA GLU A 42 -12.90 3.00 -30.74
C GLU A 42 -12.52 1.51 -30.55
N ILE A 43 -11.90 1.15 -29.42
CA ILE A 43 -11.59 -0.25 -29.08
C ILE A 43 -12.87 -1.08 -28.91
N PHE A 44 -13.88 -0.54 -28.25
CA PHE A 44 -15.17 -1.23 -28.08
C PHE A 44 -15.99 -1.32 -29.39
N GLN A 45 -15.66 -0.52 -30.40
CA GLN A 45 -16.23 -0.59 -31.75
C GLN A 45 -15.47 -1.55 -32.69
N GLN A 46 -14.31 -2.09 -32.28
CA GLN A 46 -13.57 -3.08 -33.05
C GLN A 46 -14.49 -4.25 -33.41
N ARG A 47 -14.50 -4.63 -34.69
CA ARG A 47 -15.34 -5.71 -35.20
C ARG A 47 -14.70 -7.06 -34.93
N VAL A 48 -15.46 -7.97 -34.33
CA VAL A 48 -15.03 -9.33 -33.99
C VAL A 48 -15.97 -10.38 -34.58
N THR A 49 -15.42 -11.56 -34.82
CA THR A 49 -16.16 -12.74 -35.28
C THR A 49 -15.71 -13.94 -34.47
N ILE A 50 -16.67 -14.71 -33.95
CA ILE A 50 -16.43 -15.96 -33.25
C ILE A 50 -17.21 -17.07 -33.96
N PRO A 51 -16.59 -18.23 -34.28
CA PRO A 51 -17.28 -19.34 -34.92
C PRO A 51 -18.50 -19.81 -34.12
N THR A 52 -19.66 -19.96 -34.77
CA THR A 52 -20.91 -20.35 -34.13
C THR A 52 -20.92 -21.83 -33.77
N HIS A 53 -20.52 -22.16 -32.54
CA HIS A 53 -20.58 -23.51 -31.98
C HIS A 53 -20.95 -23.48 -30.49
N LYS A 54 -21.28 -24.64 -29.93
CA LYS A 54 -21.59 -24.79 -28.50
C LYS A 54 -20.29 -24.60 -27.70
N THR A 55 -20.26 -23.63 -26.80
CA THR A 55 -19.08 -23.28 -25.99
C THR A 55 -19.52 -22.73 -24.62
N THR A 56 -18.61 -22.50 -23.69
CA THR A 56 -18.92 -21.83 -22.40
C THR A 56 -18.74 -20.31 -22.52
N VAL A 57 -19.34 -19.54 -21.60
CA VAL A 57 -19.10 -18.09 -21.48
C VAL A 57 -17.60 -17.81 -21.37
N PHE A 58 -16.89 -18.58 -20.54
CA PHE A 58 -15.43 -18.52 -20.40
C PHE A 58 -14.68 -18.71 -21.72
N ASN A 59 -14.98 -19.79 -22.44
CA ASN A 59 -14.29 -20.10 -23.70
C ASN A 59 -14.62 -19.08 -24.80
N ALA A 60 -15.83 -18.54 -24.83
CA ALA A 60 -16.19 -17.49 -25.77
C ALA A 60 -15.46 -16.17 -25.49
N LEU A 61 -15.29 -15.78 -24.22
CA LEU A 61 -14.50 -14.61 -23.85
C LEU A 61 -13.01 -14.83 -24.16
N ASN A 62 -12.46 -16.03 -23.98
CA ASN A 62 -11.08 -16.33 -24.40
C ASN A 62 -10.89 -16.26 -25.91
N GLN A 63 -11.87 -16.70 -26.71
CA GLN A 63 -11.82 -16.54 -28.17
C GLN A 63 -11.84 -15.06 -28.60
N LEU A 64 -12.54 -14.20 -27.85
CA LEU A 64 -12.40 -12.75 -28.01
C LEU A 64 -11.01 -12.27 -27.61
N SER A 65 -10.42 -12.82 -26.54
CA SER A 65 -9.07 -12.43 -26.13
C SER A 65 -8.04 -12.73 -27.20
N ASP A 66 -8.11 -13.92 -27.78
CA ASP A 66 -7.17 -14.38 -28.81
C ASP A 66 -7.28 -13.55 -30.10
N SER A 67 -8.51 -13.13 -30.46
CA SER A 67 -8.76 -12.35 -31.68
C SER A 67 -8.53 -10.86 -31.54
N THR A 68 -8.58 -10.31 -30.33
CA THR A 68 -8.47 -8.86 -30.08
C THR A 68 -7.19 -8.44 -29.36
N GLY A 69 -6.51 -9.37 -28.67
CA GLY A 69 -5.35 -9.09 -27.83
C GLY A 69 -5.69 -8.48 -26.46
N PHE A 70 -6.98 -8.33 -26.12
CA PHE A 70 -7.44 -7.86 -24.81
C PHE A 70 -7.79 -9.03 -23.89
N LEU A 71 -7.47 -8.92 -22.60
CA LEU A 71 -7.79 -9.93 -21.59
C LEU A 71 -9.06 -9.55 -20.84
N PHE A 72 -9.97 -10.50 -20.62
CA PHE A 72 -11.20 -10.26 -19.87
C PHE A 72 -11.02 -10.55 -18.38
N ALA A 73 -11.48 -9.63 -17.54
CA ALA A 73 -11.50 -9.78 -16.09
C ALA A 73 -12.95 -9.68 -15.60
N TYR A 74 -13.40 -10.65 -14.80
CA TYR A 74 -14.77 -10.72 -14.32
C TYR A 74 -14.92 -11.67 -13.13
N ASN A 75 -15.99 -11.50 -12.35
CA ASN A 75 -16.39 -12.49 -11.35
C ASN A 75 -17.12 -13.65 -12.04
N SER A 76 -16.52 -14.85 -12.02
CA SER A 76 -17.01 -16.08 -12.67
C SER A 76 -18.41 -16.50 -12.24
N GLN A 77 -18.76 -16.29 -10.96
CA GLN A 77 -20.08 -16.60 -10.40
C GLN A 77 -21.14 -15.62 -10.90
N GLU A 78 -20.78 -14.33 -11.01
CA GLU A 78 -21.70 -13.31 -11.50
C GLU A 78 -21.98 -13.46 -12.99
N VAL A 79 -20.93 -13.67 -13.80
CA VAL A 79 -21.07 -13.86 -15.26
C VAL A 79 -21.50 -15.28 -15.63
N LYS A 80 -21.50 -16.20 -14.66
CA LYS A 80 -21.77 -17.63 -14.85
C LYS A 80 -20.86 -18.21 -15.94
N SER A 81 -19.55 -18.15 -15.72
CA SER A 81 -18.49 -18.52 -16.68
C SER A 81 -18.69 -19.89 -17.34
N ASP A 82 -19.29 -20.84 -16.60
CA ASP A 82 -19.43 -22.23 -17.02
C ASP A 82 -20.74 -22.47 -17.78
N LYS A 83 -21.61 -21.45 -17.82
CA LYS A 83 -22.86 -21.48 -18.58
C LYS A 83 -22.53 -21.75 -20.04
N THR A 84 -23.14 -22.80 -20.58
CA THR A 84 -23.00 -23.13 -21.99
C THR A 84 -23.87 -22.20 -22.83
N ILE A 85 -23.28 -21.67 -23.89
CA ILE A 85 -23.88 -20.74 -24.84
C ILE A 85 -23.61 -21.19 -26.28
N ARG A 86 -24.35 -20.61 -27.23
CA ARG A 86 -24.13 -20.75 -28.68
C ARG A 86 -24.16 -19.35 -29.29
N PRO A 87 -23.11 -18.53 -29.09
CA PRO A 87 -23.11 -17.15 -29.53
C PRO A 87 -23.04 -17.08 -31.05
N ASN A 88 -23.87 -16.23 -31.66
CA ASN A 88 -23.80 -15.92 -33.09
C ASN A 88 -23.15 -14.54 -33.26
N ILE A 89 -21.82 -14.51 -33.23
CA ILE A 89 -21.02 -13.29 -33.30
C ILE A 89 -20.33 -13.24 -34.66
N ILE A 90 -20.90 -12.47 -35.58
CA ILE A 90 -20.36 -12.27 -36.93
C ILE A 90 -20.26 -10.78 -37.17
N ASN A 91 -19.03 -10.27 -37.36
CA ASN A 91 -18.75 -8.87 -37.64
C ASN A 91 -19.45 -7.90 -36.67
N LEU A 92 -19.41 -8.22 -35.37
CA LEU A 92 -20.12 -7.47 -34.32
C LEU A 92 -19.14 -6.56 -33.58
N PRO A 93 -19.53 -5.35 -33.12
CA PRO A 93 -18.69 -4.55 -32.23
C PRO A 93 -18.32 -5.34 -30.97
N LEU A 94 -17.09 -5.20 -30.50
CA LEU A 94 -16.55 -5.94 -29.36
C LEU A 94 -17.45 -5.82 -28.12
N ARG A 95 -17.98 -4.63 -27.82
CA ARG A 95 -18.95 -4.41 -26.74
C ARG A 95 -20.18 -5.31 -26.85
N ASP A 96 -20.76 -5.36 -28.03
CA ASP A 96 -21.99 -6.11 -28.28
C ASP A 96 -21.72 -7.61 -28.28
N ALA A 97 -20.55 -8.04 -28.77
CA ALA A 97 -20.08 -9.41 -28.68
C ALA A 97 -19.93 -9.87 -27.23
N ILE A 98 -19.34 -9.03 -26.36
CA ILE A 98 -19.22 -9.30 -24.93
C ILE A 98 -20.62 -9.44 -24.30
N PHE A 99 -21.53 -8.49 -24.54
CA PHE A 99 -22.88 -8.57 -23.98
C PHE A 99 -23.69 -9.76 -24.49
N GLN A 100 -23.50 -10.16 -25.75
CA GLN A 100 -24.14 -11.36 -26.30
C GLN A 100 -23.62 -12.64 -25.66
N ILE A 101 -22.32 -12.70 -25.33
CA ILE A 101 -21.71 -13.81 -24.60
C ILE A 101 -22.27 -13.89 -23.17
N LEU A 102 -22.32 -12.75 -22.47
CA LEU A 102 -22.83 -12.68 -21.10
C LEU A 102 -24.35 -12.95 -21.03
N GLY A 103 -25.09 -12.59 -22.08
CA GLY A 103 -26.55 -12.66 -22.14
C GLY A 103 -27.23 -11.68 -21.17
N ASP A 104 -26.51 -10.66 -20.70
CA ASP A 104 -26.96 -9.65 -19.74
C ASP A 104 -26.25 -8.32 -20.04
N THR A 105 -27.03 -7.29 -20.35
CA THR A 105 -26.54 -5.94 -20.67
C THR A 105 -26.39 -5.06 -19.43
N LEU A 106 -26.78 -5.56 -18.24
CA LEU A 106 -26.61 -4.86 -16.96
C LEU A 106 -25.16 -4.86 -16.47
N PHE A 107 -24.30 -5.68 -17.09
CA PHE A 107 -22.87 -5.59 -16.89
C PHE A 107 -22.31 -4.30 -17.50
N SER A 108 -21.40 -3.67 -16.78
CA SER A 108 -20.60 -2.55 -17.24
C SER A 108 -19.23 -3.04 -17.68
N LEU A 109 -18.69 -2.39 -18.71
CA LEU A 109 -17.35 -2.66 -19.25
C LEU A 109 -16.43 -1.48 -18.95
N ARG A 110 -15.23 -1.76 -18.46
CA ARG A 110 -14.18 -0.76 -18.28
C ARG A 110 -12.88 -1.27 -18.90
N LEU A 111 -12.32 -0.49 -19.81
CA LEU A 111 -10.99 -0.75 -20.36
C LEU A 111 -9.92 -0.19 -19.42
N ILE A 112 -8.95 -1.02 -19.05
CA ILE A 112 -7.75 -0.64 -18.29
C ILE A 112 -6.56 -1.28 -18.98
N ASP A 113 -5.76 -0.48 -19.67
CA ASP A 113 -4.64 -0.93 -20.52
C ASP A 113 -5.09 -2.01 -21.53
N ARG A 114 -4.63 -3.26 -21.39
CA ARG A 114 -5.03 -4.41 -22.23
C ARG A 114 -6.13 -5.27 -21.62
N HIS A 115 -6.75 -4.83 -20.52
CA HIS A 115 -7.79 -5.60 -19.84
C HIS A 115 -9.17 -4.95 -20.00
N ILE A 116 -10.18 -5.77 -20.27
CA ILE A 116 -11.59 -5.39 -20.26
C ILE A 116 -12.23 -5.97 -19.01
N LEU A 117 -12.50 -5.12 -18.02
CA LEU A 117 -13.19 -5.47 -16.78
C LEU A 117 -14.71 -5.50 -17.01
N ILE A 118 -15.35 -6.61 -16.67
CA ILE A 118 -16.80 -6.82 -16.72
C ILE A 118 -17.32 -6.89 -15.28
N TYR A 119 -18.26 -6.01 -14.92
CA TYR A 119 -18.78 -5.92 -13.55
C TYR A 119 -20.23 -5.46 -13.52
N LYS A 120 -21.05 -5.92 -12.57
CA LYS A 120 -22.40 -5.35 -12.40
C LYS A 120 -22.32 -4.02 -11.65
N LYS A 121 -23.01 -2.99 -12.15
CA LYS A 121 -23.28 -1.80 -11.34
C LYS A 121 -24.37 -2.18 -10.35
N THR A 122 -24.01 -2.36 -9.08
CA THR A 122 -25.01 -2.44 -8.01
C THR A 122 -25.76 -1.11 -7.97
N PRO A 123 -27.09 -1.09 -8.15
CA PRO A 123 -27.87 0.10 -7.83
C PRO A 123 -27.63 0.41 -6.36
N LEU A 124 -27.42 1.69 -5.99
CA LEU A 124 -27.52 2.08 -4.59
C LEU A 124 -28.85 1.52 -4.05
N PRO A 125 -28.86 0.78 -2.93
CA PRO A 125 -30.11 0.32 -2.36
C PRO A 125 -31.00 1.53 -2.11
N ALA A 126 -32.19 1.54 -2.72
CA ALA A 126 -33.24 2.45 -2.31
C ALA A 126 -33.48 2.24 -0.81
N GLU A 127 -33.48 3.33 -0.06
CA GLU A 127 -33.70 3.38 1.38
C GLU A 127 -34.84 2.44 1.77
N THR A 128 -34.49 1.32 2.40
CA THR A 128 -35.47 0.49 3.10
C THR A 128 -35.21 0.71 4.56
N THR A 129 -36.05 1.56 5.15
CA THR A 129 -36.22 1.75 6.59
C THR A 129 -36.42 0.40 7.28
N SER A 130 -35.35 -0.17 7.81
CA SER A 130 -35.39 -1.13 8.91
C SER A 130 -34.54 -0.59 10.04
N SER A 131 -35.22 -0.11 11.06
CA SER A 131 -34.70 0.43 12.30
C SER A 131 -34.00 -0.64 13.13
N GLU A 132 -32.69 -0.76 12.91
CA GLU A 132 -31.71 -1.24 13.89
C GLU A 132 -30.71 -0.08 14.04
N PRO A 133 -30.37 0.38 15.26
CA PRO A 133 -29.41 1.47 15.44
C PRO A 133 -27.99 0.97 15.18
N SER A 134 -27.67 0.71 13.91
CA SER A 134 -26.30 0.67 13.44
C SER A 134 -25.82 2.11 13.31
N GLY A 135 -25.03 2.57 14.29
CA GLY A 135 -24.24 3.79 14.19
C GLY A 135 -23.10 3.64 13.17
N ALA A 136 -23.37 3.14 11.97
CA ALA A 136 -22.41 3.10 10.87
C ALA A 136 -22.12 4.55 10.48
N ALA A 137 -20.97 5.06 10.90
CA ALA A 137 -20.48 6.33 10.43
C ALA A 137 -20.38 6.26 8.90
N GLU A 138 -21.08 7.14 8.19
CA GLU A 138 -20.81 7.34 6.77
C GLU A 138 -19.33 7.72 6.60
N PHE A 139 -18.69 7.22 5.54
CA PHE A 139 -17.29 7.51 5.22
C PHE A 139 -17.18 8.26 3.89
N LEU A 140 -16.37 9.31 3.89
CA LEU A 140 -15.88 9.94 2.68
C LEU A 140 -14.66 9.16 2.16
N ASN A 141 -14.79 8.58 0.97
CA ASN A 141 -13.71 7.84 0.32
C ASN A 141 -12.88 8.77 -0.58
N ILE A 142 -11.56 8.73 -0.40
CA ILE A 142 -10.59 9.50 -1.17
C ILE A 142 -9.52 8.56 -1.70
N LYS A 143 -9.24 8.67 -3.00
CA LYS A 143 -8.18 7.92 -3.67
C LYS A 143 -7.45 8.81 -4.64
N GLY A 144 -6.18 8.54 -4.83
CA GLY A 144 -5.34 9.32 -5.71
C GLY A 144 -3.91 8.82 -5.70
N ARG A 145 -3.02 9.63 -6.26
CA ARG A 145 -1.60 9.33 -6.37
C ARG A 145 -0.79 10.55 -5.98
N ILE A 146 0.30 10.35 -5.24
CA ILE A 146 1.22 11.42 -4.83
C ILE A 146 2.50 11.30 -5.65
N LEU A 147 2.88 12.40 -6.29
CA LEU A 147 4.01 12.50 -7.20
C LEU A 147 4.92 13.67 -6.82
N ASP A 148 6.20 13.55 -7.14
CA ASP A 148 7.13 14.67 -7.16
C ASP A 148 6.70 15.67 -8.24
N ALA A 149 6.57 16.95 -7.89
CA ALA A 149 6.16 17.99 -8.83
C ALA A 149 7.15 18.23 -9.98
N GLN A 150 8.45 18.08 -9.69
CA GLN A 150 9.55 18.32 -10.62
C GLN A 150 9.82 17.09 -11.48
N THR A 151 10.03 15.93 -10.84
CA THR A 151 10.44 14.71 -11.56
C THR A 151 9.27 13.87 -12.04
N ARG A 152 8.04 14.14 -11.55
CA ARG A 152 6.83 13.35 -11.80
C ARG A 152 6.92 11.89 -11.37
N ARG A 153 7.94 11.54 -10.59
CA ARG A 153 8.11 10.19 -10.03
C ARG A 153 7.15 9.97 -8.86
N PRO A 154 6.65 8.74 -8.67
CA PRO A 154 5.87 8.41 -7.49
C PRO A 154 6.59 8.64 -6.18
N LEU A 155 5.90 9.24 -5.22
CA LEU A 155 6.38 9.35 -3.85
C LEU A 155 5.84 8.18 -3.03
N ALA A 156 6.64 7.13 -2.94
CA ALA A 156 6.32 5.96 -2.14
C ALA A 156 6.39 6.27 -0.64
N TYR A 157 5.43 5.74 0.13
CA TYR A 157 5.35 5.90 1.59
C TYR A 157 5.09 7.35 2.07
N ALA A 158 4.59 8.22 1.20
CA ALA A 158 4.07 9.52 1.58
C ALA A 158 2.88 9.36 2.52
N THR A 159 2.87 10.15 3.60
CA THR A 159 1.80 10.10 4.61
C THR A 159 0.65 11.00 4.18
N ILE A 160 -0.57 10.50 4.33
CA ILE A 160 -1.80 11.22 4.00
C ILE A 160 -2.87 10.94 5.04
N GLY A 161 -3.44 11.98 5.64
CA GLY A 161 -4.45 11.81 6.68
C GLY A 161 -4.83 13.08 7.40
N LEU A 162 -5.51 12.90 8.53
CA LEU A 162 -5.91 13.91 9.49
C LEU A 162 -5.12 13.66 10.80
N PRO A 163 -3.87 14.17 10.92
CA PRO A 163 -2.97 13.80 12.01
C PRO A 163 -3.54 14.08 13.41
N LEU A 164 -4.25 15.21 13.58
CA LEU A 164 -4.89 15.59 14.85
C LEU A 164 -5.85 14.51 15.36
N TYR A 165 -6.53 13.82 14.46
CA TYR A 165 -7.49 12.75 14.77
C TYR A 165 -6.90 11.35 14.69
N GLY A 166 -5.59 11.23 14.39
CA GLY A 166 -4.91 9.96 14.21
C GLY A 166 -5.45 9.10 13.07
N VAL A 167 -6.19 9.68 12.10
CA VAL A 167 -6.77 8.95 10.96
C VAL A 167 -5.89 9.15 9.74
N GLY A 168 -5.42 8.08 9.10
CA GLY A 168 -4.58 8.22 7.91
C GLY A 168 -4.21 6.91 7.23
N THR A 169 -3.42 7.04 6.17
CA THR A 169 -2.74 5.94 5.46
C THR A 169 -1.43 6.45 4.86
N VAL A 170 -0.72 5.58 4.15
CA VAL A 170 0.46 5.92 3.35
C VAL A 170 0.27 5.51 1.90
N THR A 171 1.05 6.11 1.00
CA THR A 171 1.11 5.67 -0.41
C THR A 171 1.89 4.38 -0.55
N ASN A 172 1.51 3.59 -1.55
CA ASN A 172 2.24 2.39 -1.96
C ASN A 172 3.49 2.73 -2.81
N GLN A 173 4.17 1.73 -3.35
CA GLN A 173 5.38 1.94 -4.16
C GLN A 173 5.14 2.77 -5.43
N ASP A 174 3.92 2.72 -5.97
CA ASP A 174 3.50 3.44 -7.17
C ASP A 174 2.88 4.82 -6.85
N GLY A 175 2.95 5.24 -5.58
CA GLY A 175 2.46 6.53 -5.10
C GLY A 175 0.94 6.57 -4.86
N PHE A 176 0.21 5.48 -5.06
CA PHE A 176 -1.24 5.43 -4.87
C PHE A 176 -1.62 5.33 -3.39
N PHE A 177 -2.72 5.98 -3.01
CA PHE A 177 -3.31 5.87 -1.68
C PHE A 177 -4.83 5.66 -1.75
N PHE A 178 -5.37 5.11 -0.67
CA PHE A 178 -6.80 4.97 -0.44
C PHE A 178 -7.13 5.29 1.02
N LEU A 179 -7.96 6.32 1.24
CA LEU A 179 -8.29 6.85 2.55
C LEU A 179 -9.80 7.01 2.72
N LYS A 180 -10.33 6.38 3.76
CA LYS A 180 -11.67 6.55 4.31
C LYS A 180 -11.63 7.51 5.48
N ILE A 181 -12.38 8.60 5.39
CA ILE A 181 -12.52 9.62 6.43
C ILE A 181 -13.94 9.52 7.00
N PRO A 182 -14.13 9.36 8.32
CA PRO A 182 -15.45 9.44 8.92
C PRO A 182 -16.14 10.77 8.56
N SER A 183 -17.42 10.76 8.16
CA SER A 183 -18.15 11.95 7.70
C SER A 183 -18.13 13.09 8.72
N ARG A 184 -18.09 12.79 10.02
CA ARG A 184 -17.93 13.78 11.10
C ARG A 184 -16.62 14.60 11.03
N LEU A 185 -15.65 14.15 10.24
CA LEU A 185 -14.33 14.77 10.09
C LEU A 185 -14.11 15.41 8.70
N LYS A 186 -15.10 15.37 7.80
CA LYS A 186 -14.94 15.78 6.39
C LYS A 186 -14.49 17.23 6.20
N ASP A 187 -14.83 18.11 7.14
CA ASP A 187 -14.51 19.54 7.05
C ASP A 187 -13.08 19.87 7.51
N ASN A 188 -12.31 18.86 7.94
CA ASN A 188 -10.93 19.03 8.38
C ASN A 188 -9.95 18.89 7.21
N ARG A 189 -8.89 19.70 7.21
CA ARG A 189 -7.88 19.67 6.15
C ARG A 189 -7.05 18.38 6.22
N LEU A 190 -7.02 17.67 5.09
CA LEU A 190 -6.13 16.55 4.83
C LEU A 190 -4.69 17.03 4.70
N THR A 191 -3.80 16.51 5.54
CA THR A 191 -2.37 16.78 5.47
C THR A 191 -1.67 15.69 4.67
N ILE A 192 -0.80 16.12 3.76
CA ILE A 192 0.01 15.29 2.91
C ILE A 192 1.47 15.68 3.13
N SER A 193 2.31 14.71 3.50
CA SER A 193 3.70 14.98 3.85
C SER A 193 4.63 13.87 3.39
N TYR A 194 5.83 14.28 2.96
CA TYR A 194 6.91 13.38 2.59
C TYR A 194 8.26 14.01 2.98
N LEU A 195 9.25 13.18 3.33
CA LEU A 195 10.56 13.65 3.80
C LEU A 195 11.29 14.43 2.70
N GLY A 196 11.67 15.68 3.00
CA GLY A 196 12.34 16.58 2.07
C GLY A 196 11.39 17.34 1.14
N TYR A 197 10.08 17.32 1.40
CA TYR A 197 9.06 17.98 0.56
C TYR A 197 8.19 18.92 1.38
N GLU A 198 7.66 19.94 0.71
CA GLU A 198 6.68 20.84 1.31
C GLU A 198 5.38 20.07 1.60
N SER A 199 4.89 20.22 2.83
CA SER A 199 3.64 19.57 3.23
C SER A 199 2.43 20.34 2.72
N LYS A 200 1.43 19.61 2.22
CA LYS A 200 0.25 20.19 1.60
C LYS A 200 -0.99 19.91 2.45
N ALA A 201 -1.77 20.94 2.74
CA ALA A 201 -3.05 20.81 3.43
C ALA A 201 -4.19 21.09 2.44
N ILE A 202 -5.13 20.16 2.26
CA ILE A 202 -6.21 20.24 1.25
C ILE A 202 -7.55 19.86 1.91
N LEU A 203 -8.67 20.49 1.52
CA LEU A 203 -9.99 20.05 1.97
C LEU A 203 -10.39 18.73 1.27
N PRO A 204 -10.87 17.72 2.02
CA PRO A 204 -11.32 16.42 1.48
C PRO A 204 -12.28 16.49 0.30
N ASP A 205 -13.24 17.42 0.35
CA ASP A 205 -14.28 17.59 -0.69
C ASP A 205 -13.71 18.01 -2.05
N VAL A 206 -12.52 18.60 -2.08
CA VAL A 206 -11.80 18.92 -3.33
C VAL A 206 -11.27 17.65 -4.00
N LEU A 207 -11.10 16.57 -3.23
CA LEU A 207 -10.46 15.33 -3.67
C LEU A 207 -11.45 14.19 -3.98
N SER A 208 -12.70 14.28 -3.53
CA SER A 208 -13.72 13.26 -3.78
C SER A 208 -14.67 13.68 -4.91
N PRO A 209 -15.04 12.80 -5.88
CA PRO A 209 -14.68 11.40 -6.07
C PRO A 209 -13.63 11.18 -7.18
N LYS A 210 -12.82 12.19 -7.52
CA LYS A 210 -11.89 12.12 -8.66
C LYS A 210 -10.60 11.42 -8.24
N ASN A 211 -10.13 10.46 -9.05
CA ASN A 211 -8.74 10.01 -8.97
C ASN A 211 -7.84 11.20 -9.29
N ILE A 212 -7.13 11.73 -8.29
CA ILE A 212 -6.32 12.95 -8.45
C ILE A 212 -4.84 12.63 -8.25
N ASP A 213 -4.03 13.14 -9.19
CA ASP A 213 -2.60 13.27 -9.00
C ASP A 213 -2.32 14.52 -8.14
N ILE A 214 -1.68 14.30 -7.00
CA ILE A 214 -1.26 15.33 -6.07
C ILE A 214 0.25 15.49 -6.18
N TYR A 215 0.70 16.67 -6.56
CA TYR A 215 2.11 17.00 -6.67
C TYR A 215 2.60 17.65 -5.38
N LEU A 216 3.71 17.14 -4.84
CA LEU A 216 4.47 17.77 -3.76
C LEU A 216 5.74 18.40 -4.33
N GLU A 217 6.01 19.64 -3.91
CA GLU A 217 7.24 20.35 -4.28
C GLU A 217 8.38 19.90 -3.34
N PRO A 218 9.57 19.59 -3.87
CA PRO A 218 10.76 19.42 -3.05
C PRO A 218 11.01 20.66 -2.19
N SER A 219 11.21 20.48 -0.90
CA SER A 219 11.57 21.55 0.02
C SER A 219 13.06 21.77 -0.05
N PHE A 220 13.47 22.95 -0.54
CA PHE A 220 14.85 23.39 -0.44
C PHE A 220 14.96 24.30 0.77
N ILE A 221 15.66 23.85 1.80
CA ILE A 221 16.07 24.75 2.86
C ILE A 221 17.15 25.64 2.27
N SER A 222 16.78 26.90 1.97
CA SER A 222 17.77 27.91 1.63
C SER A 222 18.82 27.91 2.73
N ILE A 223 20.10 27.89 2.36
CA ILE A 223 21.22 28.05 3.28
C ILE A 223 21.15 29.47 3.84
N GLN A 224 20.18 29.75 4.70
CA GLN A 224 20.34 30.82 5.66
C GLN A 224 21.62 30.48 6.41
N GLU A 225 22.42 31.50 6.76
CA GLU A 225 23.43 31.37 7.80
C GLU A 225 22.72 30.90 9.08
N VAL A 226 22.42 29.60 9.17
CA VAL A 226 22.23 28.92 10.43
C VAL A 226 23.57 29.15 11.07
N ILE A 227 23.63 30.09 12.02
CA ILE A 227 24.76 30.29 12.91
C ILE A 227 25.16 28.88 13.30
N ILE A 228 26.28 28.38 12.75
CA ILE A 228 26.73 27.02 12.96
C ILE A 228 27.17 27.00 14.42
N ARG A 229 26.21 26.81 15.32
CA ARG A 229 26.50 26.38 16.66
C ARG A 229 27.19 25.04 16.45
N ASN A 230 28.36 24.89 17.05
CA ASN A 230 29.06 23.63 17.10
C ASN A 230 28.22 22.70 17.98
N ILE A 231 27.20 22.08 17.40
CA ILE A 231 26.29 21.18 18.10
C ILE A 231 26.81 19.76 17.88
N ASP A 232 27.04 19.05 18.98
CA ASP A 232 27.47 17.67 18.98
C ASP A 232 26.29 16.75 18.55
N PRO A 233 26.38 16.05 17.41
CA PRO A 233 25.31 15.17 16.95
C PRO A 233 25.02 14.01 17.92
N GLU A 234 26.02 13.54 18.66
CA GLU A 234 25.85 12.48 19.65
C GLU A 234 25.02 12.99 20.84
N LEU A 235 25.25 14.23 21.26
CA LEU A 235 24.47 14.89 22.29
C LEU A 235 23.02 15.11 21.85
N ILE A 236 22.77 15.55 20.60
CA ILE A 236 21.40 15.70 20.07
C ILE A 236 20.64 14.38 20.16
N VAL A 237 21.25 13.27 19.73
CA VAL A 237 20.61 11.95 19.78
C VAL A 237 20.29 11.56 21.23
N LYS A 238 21.23 11.79 22.15
CA LYS A 238 21.03 11.51 23.58
C LYS A 238 19.90 12.33 24.18
N GLU A 239 19.83 13.63 23.88
CA GLU A 239 18.76 14.51 24.34
C GLU A 239 17.40 14.14 23.73
N ALA A 240 17.36 13.76 22.46
CA ALA A 240 16.14 13.29 21.79
C ALA A 240 15.58 12.04 22.46
N VAL A 241 16.45 11.08 22.84
CA VAL A 241 16.05 9.89 23.61
C VAL A 241 15.50 10.29 24.98
N ALA A 242 16.17 11.21 25.69
CA ALA A 242 15.69 11.72 26.97
C ALA A 242 14.34 12.45 26.86
N LYS A 243 14.02 12.99 25.69
CA LYS A 243 12.75 13.69 25.38
C LYS A 243 11.62 12.78 24.92
N ILE A 244 11.84 11.47 24.78
CA ILE A 244 10.77 10.53 24.40
C ILE A 244 9.55 10.62 25.34
N PRO A 245 9.69 10.61 26.68
CA PRO A 245 8.54 10.70 27.58
C PRO A 245 7.75 12.01 27.46
N ASP A 246 8.39 13.10 27.04
CA ASP A 246 7.77 14.42 26.87
C ASP A 246 7.06 14.55 25.51
N ASN A 247 7.63 13.92 24.47
CA ASN A 247 7.17 14.08 23.09
C ASN A 247 6.16 13.01 22.65
N PHE A 248 6.28 11.79 23.15
CA PHE A 248 5.48 10.65 22.70
C PHE A 248 4.29 10.38 23.63
N ASN A 249 3.29 9.66 23.12
CA ASN A 249 2.05 9.38 23.87
C ASN A 249 2.34 8.77 25.25
N ALA A 250 2.04 9.56 26.29
CA ALA A 250 2.27 9.20 27.69
C ALA A 250 1.18 8.28 28.27
N LYS A 251 0.10 8.03 27.53
CA LYS A 251 -1.01 7.14 27.90
C LYS A 251 -1.06 5.90 27.01
N PRO A 252 -1.61 4.77 27.49
CA PRO A 252 -1.92 3.65 26.63
C PRO A 252 -2.89 4.04 25.53
N THR A 253 -2.67 3.54 24.32
CA THR A 253 -3.49 3.80 23.13
C THR A 253 -3.86 2.49 22.43
N TYR A 254 -4.97 2.50 21.71
CA TYR A 254 -5.26 1.49 20.70
C TYR A 254 -4.80 1.98 19.33
N TYR A 255 -4.03 1.16 18.63
CA TYR A 255 -3.81 1.33 17.21
C TYR A 255 -4.73 0.41 16.43
N THR A 256 -5.43 0.94 15.43
CA THR A 256 -5.88 0.14 14.29
C THR A 256 -4.78 0.20 13.25
N ALA A 257 -4.21 -0.94 12.89
CA ALA A 257 -3.06 -1.01 12.01
C ALA A 257 -3.31 -1.96 10.84
N PHE A 258 -3.01 -1.51 9.63
CA PHE A 258 -2.95 -2.37 8.46
C PHE A 258 -1.52 -2.91 8.32
N TYR A 259 -1.40 -4.22 8.15
CA TYR A 259 -0.14 -4.94 8.05
C TYR A 259 -0.13 -5.76 6.77
N ARG A 260 1.00 -5.77 6.08
CA ARG A 260 1.23 -6.70 4.97
C ARG A 260 2.64 -7.23 4.98
N GLU A 261 2.80 -8.46 4.52
CA GLU A 261 4.11 -9.08 4.33
C GLU A 261 4.10 -9.99 3.12
N GLY A 262 5.29 -10.24 2.58
CA GLY A 262 5.41 -11.12 1.44
C GLY A 262 6.80 -11.64 1.19
N VAL A 263 6.84 -12.66 0.34
CA VAL A 263 8.05 -13.27 -0.20
C VAL A 263 7.93 -13.28 -1.71
N VAL A 264 8.83 -12.60 -2.39
CA VAL A 264 8.91 -12.51 -3.85
C VAL A 264 10.13 -13.29 -4.33
N MET A 265 9.91 -14.24 -5.23
CA MET A 265 10.96 -15.03 -5.87
C MET A 265 10.73 -15.00 -7.38
N ASN A 266 11.80 -14.75 -8.15
CA ASN A 266 11.72 -14.67 -9.61
C ASN A 266 10.59 -13.74 -10.11
N LYS A 267 10.44 -12.57 -9.46
CA LYS A 267 9.39 -11.57 -9.72
C LYS A 267 7.94 -12.06 -9.49
N LYS A 268 7.76 -13.18 -8.79
CA LYS A 268 6.44 -13.74 -8.44
C LYS A 268 6.28 -13.86 -6.94
N TYR A 269 5.11 -13.45 -6.43
CA TYR A 269 4.74 -13.65 -5.03
C TYR A 269 4.61 -15.16 -4.73
N GLN A 270 5.30 -15.59 -3.67
CA GLN A 270 5.27 -16.96 -3.16
C GLN A 270 4.33 -17.07 -1.96
N ASN A 271 4.39 -16.07 -1.08
CA ASN A 271 3.45 -15.87 0.01
C ASN A 271 3.18 -14.37 0.06
N TYR A 272 1.92 -14.00 0.20
CA TYR A 272 1.51 -12.64 0.50
C TYR A 272 0.41 -12.68 1.54
N SER A 273 0.51 -11.87 2.58
CA SER A 273 -0.50 -11.82 3.63
C SER A 273 -0.80 -10.39 4.03
N GLU A 274 -2.06 -10.11 4.29
CA GLU A 274 -2.55 -8.82 4.76
C GLU A 274 -3.45 -9.00 5.98
N ALA A 275 -3.41 -8.04 6.89
CA ALA A 275 -4.29 -8.02 8.04
C ALA A 275 -4.55 -6.62 8.58
N VAL A 276 -5.70 -6.48 9.22
CA VAL A 276 -6.00 -5.40 10.14
C VAL A 276 -5.88 -5.93 11.56
N PHE A 277 -5.05 -5.25 12.36
CA PHE A 277 -4.86 -5.52 13.77
C PHE A 277 -5.44 -4.39 14.62
N ARG A 278 -5.95 -4.75 15.79
CA ARG A 278 -6.11 -3.83 16.91
C ARG A 278 -4.98 -4.09 17.89
N ILE A 279 -4.19 -3.08 18.20
CA ILE A 279 -2.97 -3.21 19.01
C ILE A 279 -3.15 -2.35 20.26
N TYR A 280 -3.09 -2.97 21.43
CA TYR A 280 -2.89 -2.24 22.68
C TYR A 280 -1.42 -1.83 22.73
N LYS A 281 -1.20 -0.52 22.66
CA LYS A 281 0.11 0.12 22.75
C LYS A 281 0.23 0.75 24.14
N PRO A 282 1.12 0.28 25.02
CA PRO A 282 1.35 0.96 26.29
C PRO A 282 2.01 2.31 26.09
N SER A 283 1.89 3.16 27.11
CA SER A 283 2.57 4.46 27.20
C SER A 283 4.05 4.36 26.84
N TYR A 284 4.58 5.33 26.10
CA TYR A 284 6.01 5.39 25.81
C TYR A 284 6.85 5.56 27.08
N SER A 285 6.29 6.15 28.13
CA SER A 285 6.95 6.37 29.43
C SER A 285 7.07 5.10 30.31
N SER A 286 6.38 3.99 29.98
CA SER A 286 6.40 2.75 30.77
C SER A 286 7.28 1.66 30.12
N SER A 287 8.44 1.33 30.68
CA SER A 287 9.36 0.35 30.05
C SER A 287 8.96 -1.13 30.22
N PHE A 288 8.02 -1.45 31.11
CA PHE A 288 7.70 -2.84 31.49
C PHE A 288 6.50 -3.43 30.74
N ASP A 289 5.71 -2.60 30.09
CA ASP A 289 4.49 -3.04 29.43
C ASP A 289 4.76 -3.51 27.99
N ASN A 290 4.28 -4.71 27.68
CA ASN A 290 4.32 -5.25 26.32
C ASN A 290 3.06 -4.90 25.53
N ASN A 291 3.23 -4.72 24.21
CA ASN A 291 2.14 -4.63 23.25
C ASN A 291 1.25 -5.89 23.32
N GLN A 292 -0.05 -5.73 23.10
CA GLN A 292 -0.95 -6.86 22.82
C GLN A 292 -1.58 -6.68 21.45
N VAL A 293 -1.62 -7.75 20.66
CA VAL A 293 -2.14 -7.72 19.29
C VAL A 293 -3.40 -8.58 19.22
N LYS A 294 -4.49 -8.00 18.72
CA LYS A 294 -5.74 -8.66 18.37
C LYS A 294 -5.91 -8.63 16.86
N LEU A 295 -6.06 -9.81 16.24
CA LEU A 295 -6.41 -9.90 14.82
C LEU A 295 -7.88 -9.53 14.64
N ILE A 296 -8.15 -8.60 13.72
CA ILE A 296 -9.51 -8.20 13.36
C ILE A 296 -9.93 -8.90 12.08
N LYS A 297 -9.11 -8.78 11.02
CA LYS A 297 -9.38 -9.38 9.73
C LYS A 297 -8.07 -9.68 9.01
N SER A 298 -7.99 -10.80 8.30
CA SER A 298 -6.81 -11.14 7.50
C SER A 298 -7.18 -11.93 6.26
N ARG A 299 -6.33 -11.83 5.25
CA ARG A 299 -6.31 -12.72 4.09
C ARG A 299 -4.87 -13.11 3.79
N LYS A 300 -4.68 -14.33 3.30
CA LYS A 300 -3.36 -14.84 2.93
C LYS A 300 -3.44 -15.59 1.63
N PHE A 301 -2.50 -15.28 0.77
CA PHE A 301 -2.21 -16.00 -0.45
C PHE A 301 -0.92 -16.82 -0.26
N THR A 302 -0.91 -18.06 -0.78
CA THR A 302 0.29 -18.89 -0.89
C THR A 302 0.31 -19.58 -2.25
N ASN A 303 1.41 -19.47 -2.98
CA ASN A 303 1.60 -20.16 -4.25
C ASN A 303 1.93 -21.64 -3.99
N VAL A 304 1.01 -22.55 -4.34
CA VAL A 304 1.12 -24.00 -4.04
C VAL A 304 1.86 -24.78 -5.14
N GLU A 305 2.01 -24.21 -6.35
CA GLU A 305 2.56 -24.93 -7.53
C GLU A 305 4.08 -25.14 -7.52
N GLN A 306 4.84 -24.50 -6.63
CA GLN A 306 6.25 -24.84 -6.45
C GLN A 306 6.42 -25.88 -5.33
N THR A 307 6.37 -27.15 -5.73
CA THR A 307 6.82 -28.34 -4.94
C THR A 307 8.27 -28.24 -4.47
N ASP A 308 9.00 -27.22 -4.88
CA ASP A 308 10.37 -26.97 -4.49
C ASP A 308 10.43 -26.26 -3.13
N THR A 309 9.82 -26.90 -2.11
CA THR A 309 9.60 -26.51 -0.71
C THR A 309 10.80 -25.81 -0.07
N LEU A 310 11.00 -24.54 -0.41
CA LEU A 310 11.96 -23.66 0.22
C LEU A 310 11.30 -23.09 1.48
N SER A 311 11.09 -23.94 2.49
CA SER A 311 10.56 -23.53 3.80
C SER A 311 11.61 -22.73 4.58
N ILE A 312 11.94 -21.54 4.09
CA ILE A 312 12.74 -20.55 4.81
C ILE A 312 11.75 -19.70 5.60
N LYS A 313 11.69 -19.97 6.91
CA LYS A 313 10.98 -19.10 7.84
C LYS A 313 11.94 -18.01 8.28
N LEU A 314 11.73 -16.79 7.81
CA LEU A 314 12.44 -15.63 8.30
C LEU A 314 11.76 -15.09 9.57
N LYS A 315 12.50 -14.33 10.38
CA LYS A 315 11.97 -13.60 11.54
C LYS A 315 11.15 -12.40 11.02
N GLY A 316 10.05 -12.70 10.34
CA GLY A 316 9.02 -11.76 9.93
C GLY A 316 7.84 -11.77 10.89
N GLY A 317 6.77 -11.08 10.52
CA GLY A 317 5.54 -10.98 11.30
C GLY A 317 5.39 -9.64 12.03
N VAL A 318 4.18 -9.44 12.55
CA VAL A 318 3.77 -8.22 13.24
C VAL A 318 4.69 -7.88 14.43
N ASN A 319 5.28 -8.88 15.10
CA ASN A 319 6.24 -8.63 16.17
C ASN A 319 7.48 -7.86 15.68
N SER A 320 8.02 -8.26 14.52
CA SER A 320 9.20 -7.62 13.94
C SER A 320 8.88 -6.17 13.56
N ALA A 321 7.69 -5.90 13.03
CA ALA A 321 7.24 -4.53 12.76
C ALA A 321 7.16 -3.69 14.06
N LEU A 322 6.59 -4.26 15.12
CA LEU A 322 6.45 -3.56 16.41
C LEU A 322 7.79 -3.35 17.13
N MET A 323 8.79 -4.20 16.88
CA MET A 323 10.14 -4.02 17.41
C MET A 323 10.89 -2.86 16.75
N LEU A 324 10.48 -2.44 15.56
CA LEU A 324 11.05 -1.30 14.83
C LEU A 324 10.51 0.06 15.31
N ASP A 325 9.62 0.08 16.32
CA ASP A 325 9.26 1.29 17.05
C ASP A 325 10.43 1.76 17.92
N ILE A 326 11.40 2.41 17.29
CA ILE A 326 12.70 2.76 17.90
C ILE A 326 12.59 3.69 19.10
N ALA A 327 11.53 4.51 19.17
CA ALA A 327 11.25 5.36 20.32
C ALA A 327 10.77 4.55 21.53
N LYS A 328 10.22 3.36 21.31
CA LYS A 328 9.85 2.44 22.39
C LYS A 328 10.95 1.43 22.73
N THR A 329 11.64 0.92 21.71
CA THR A 329 12.56 -0.21 21.86
C THR A 329 14.00 0.18 22.15
N LEU A 330 14.40 1.41 21.79
CA LEU A 330 15.76 1.94 21.96
C LEU A 330 16.84 0.96 21.44
N PRO A 331 16.96 0.77 20.11
CA PRO A 331 18.00 -0.08 19.52
C PRO A 331 19.42 0.42 19.86
N ASP A 332 20.46 -0.40 19.60
CA ASP A 332 21.86 -0.13 19.95
C ASP A 332 22.37 1.30 19.63
N PHE A 333 21.81 1.98 18.61
CA PHE A 333 22.21 3.35 18.23
C PHE A 333 21.45 4.47 19.00
N LEU A 334 20.43 4.14 19.78
CA LEU A 334 19.68 5.02 20.68
C LEU A 334 19.82 4.65 22.15
N ASP A 335 20.33 3.46 22.44
CA ASP A 335 20.57 2.99 23.81
C ASP A 335 21.84 3.63 24.38
N ALA A 336 21.71 4.27 25.54
CA ALA A 336 22.78 5.00 26.21
C ALA A 336 23.99 4.12 26.57
N GLU A 337 23.80 2.82 26.82
CA GLU A 337 24.89 1.90 27.15
C GLU A 337 25.72 1.51 25.92
N THR A 338 25.11 1.51 24.74
CA THR A 338 25.71 1.01 23.50
C THR A 338 26.00 2.11 22.46
N GLN A 339 25.50 3.32 22.67
CA GLN A 339 25.70 4.49 21.80
C GLN A 339 27.18 4.76 21.51
N GLY A 340 28.06 4.54 22.49
CA GLY A 340 29.51 4.72 22.35
C GLY A 340 30.16 3.81 21.29
N THR A 341 29.46 2.79 20.79
CA THR A 341 29.93 1.92 19.68
C THR A 341 29.74 2.55 18.30
N TYR A 342 29.07 3.71 18.21
CA TYR A 342 28.75 4.41 16.97
C TYR A 342 29.53 5.72 16.80
N ILE A 343 29.58 6.17 15.55
CA ILE A 343 30.00 7.52 15.16
C ILE A 343 28.76 8.23 14.62
N PHE A 344 28.42 9.38 15.19
CA PHE A 344 27.33 10.23 14.72
C PHE A 344 27.86 11.41 13.91
N LYS A 345 27.18 11.74 12.82
CA LYS A 345 27.50 12.91 11.99
C LYS A 345 26.22 13.60 11.59
N ARG A 346 26.16 14.92 11.74
CA ARG A 346 25.09 15.71 11.13
C ARG A 346 25.32 15.71 9.63
N ASN A 347 24.35 15.23 8.87
CA ASN A 347 24.40 15.22 7.41
C ASN A 347 23.82 16.53 6.87
N ASP A 348 22.58 16.83 7.23
CA ASP A 348 21.82 17.92 6.66
C ASP A 348 20.73 18.42 7.63
N ILE A 349 20.03 19.47 7.21
CA ILE A 349 18.76 19.90 7.79
C ILE A 349 17.69 19.59 6.74
N VAL A 350 16.60 18.96 7.17
CA VAL A 350 15.52 18.49 6.29
C VAL A 350 14.17 19.01 6.75
N THR A 351 13.21 19.09 5.83
CA THR A 351 11.81 19.39 6.16
C THR A 351 10.98 18.10 6.19
N VAL A 352 10.20 17.89 7.25
CA VAL A 352 9.24 16.77 7.37
C VAL A 352 7.97 17.27 8.02
N GLY A 353 6.83 17.09 7.37
CA GLY A 353 5.53 17.48 7.96
C GLY A 353 5.43 18.98 8.25
N GLY A 354 6.13 19.81 7.48
CA GLY A 354 6.24 21.26 7.71
C GLY A 354 7.19 21.67 8.85
N ARG A 355 7.87 20.72 9.49
CA ARG A 355 8.84 20.96 10.56
C ARG A 355 10.27 20.88 10.02
N THR A 356 11.16 21.66 10.61
CA THR A 356 12.60 21.60 10.32
C THR A 356 13.26 20.62 11.27
N ALA A 357 14.05 19.69 10.74
CA ALA A 357 14.63 18.59 11.49
C ALA A 357 16.10 18.38 11.13
N TYR A 358 16.90 17.94 12.11
CA TYR A 358 18.24 17.42 11.88
C TYR A 358 18.18 16.04 11.22
N GLU A 359 18.96 15.84 10.16
CA GLU A 359 19.30 14.50 9.67
C GLU A 359 20.68 14.10 10.22
N ILE A 360 20.69 13.16 11.16
CA ILE A 360 21.91 12.67 11.82
C ILE A 360 22.21 11.26 11.35
N SER A 361 23.33 11.06 10.66
CA SER A 361 23.80 9.73 10.32
C SER A 361 24.52 9.06 11.48
N PHE A 362 24.43 7.74 11.51
CA PHE A 362 25.14 6.89 12.45
C PHE A 362 25.74 5.69 11.72
N GLU A 363 26.96 5.31 12.12
CA GLU A 363 27.62 4.09 11.66
C GLU A 363 28.50 3.53 12.77
N GLN A 364 28.57 2.21 12.90
CA GLN A 364 29.44 1.56 13.88
C GLN A 364 30.90 1.99 13.73
N ARG A 365 31.62 2.11 14.84
CA ARG A 365 33.06 2.41 14.84
C ARG A 365 33.85 1.32 14.09
N PRO A 366 34.95 1.66 13.40
CA PRO A 366 35.68 0.71 12.56
C PRO A 366 36.19 -0.56 13.26
N HIS A 367 36.45 -0.50 14.56
CA HIS A 367 36.93 -1.63 15.35
C HIS A 367 35.82 -2.60 15.78
N ILE A 368 34.55 -2.22 15.63
CA ILE A 368 33.41 -3.07 15.95
C ILE A 368 33.17 -4.04 14.79
N THR A 369 33.24 -5.35 15.07
CA THR A 369 33.09 -6.41 14.06
C THR A 369 31.72 -7.07 14.07
N LYS A 370 30.93 -6.87 15.14
CA LYS A 370 29.52 -7.28 15.23
C LYS A 370 28.75 -6.57 14.11
N PRO A 371 27.80 -7.25 13.43
CA PRO A 371 26.96 -6.61 12.43
C PRO A 371 25.92 -5.71 13.09
N LEU A 372 26.31 -4.46 13.33
CA LEU A 372 25.43 -3.42 13.84
C LEU A 372 24.72 -2.70 12.69
N LEU A 373 23.82 -1.80 13.05
CA LEU A 373 23.06 -1.01 12.09
C LEU A 373 23.88 0.20 11.62
N LYS A 374 23.52 0.77 10.49
CA LYS A 374 23.93 2.11 10.06
C LYS A 374 22.75 2.80 9.41
N GLY A 375 22.73 4.12 9.40
CA GLY A 375 21.58 4.83 8.85
C GLY A 375 21.54 6.30 9.21
N VAL A 376 20.33 6.84 9.22
CA VAL A 376 20.00 8.21 9.59
C VAL A 376 18.82 8.25 10.54
N ILE A 377 18.85 9.19 11.48
CA ILE A 377 17.77 9.55 12.39
C ILE A 377 17.34 10.96 12.05
N ILE A 378 16.02 11.18 11.97
CA ILE A 378 15.44 12.50 11.75
C ILE A 378 14.89 13.02 13.07
N ILE A 379 15.42 14.15 13.55
CA ILE A 379 15.12 14.70 14.88
C ILE A 379 14.64 16.15 14.71
N ASP A 380 13.44 16.45 15.22
CA ASP A 380 12.87 17.79 15.18
C ASP A 380 13.78 18.82 15.88
N MET A 381 13.99 19.99 15.26
CA MET A 381 14.90 21.01 15.81
C MET A 381 14.30 21.81 16.97
N GLU A 382 12.98 21.83 17.14
CA GLU A 382 12.30 22.65 18.16
C GLU A 382 12.16 21.87 19.46
N ASN A 383 11.68 20.63 19.39
CA ASN A 383 11.37 19.82 20.57
C ASN A 383 12.16 18.53 20.70
N LEU A 384 13.10 18.26 19.78
CA LEU A 384 13.93 17.05 19.75
C LEU A 384 13.14 15.74 19.64
N ALA A 385 11.91 15.78 19.11
CA ALA A 385 11.16 14.57 18.83
C ALA A 385 11.82 13.78 17.70
N ILE A 386 11.94 12.46 17.87
CA ILE A 386 12.35 11.56 16.79
C ILE A 386 11.19 11.48 15.80
N LEU A 387 11.37 12.01 14.59
CA LEU A 387 10.36 12.01 13.53
C LEU A 387 10.40 10.72 12.70
N GLY A 388 11.56 10.05 12.67
CA GLY A 388 11.74 8.78 11.99
C GLY A 388 13.20 8.38 11.88
N ALA A 389 13.45 7.22 11.28
CA ALA A 389 14.78 6.76 10.93
C ALA A 389 14.75 5.85 9.71
N ARG A 390 15.85 5.84 8.95
CA ARG A 390 16.13 4.87 7.89
C ARG A 390 17.45 4.20 8.21
N PHE A 391 17.48 2.88 8.26
CA PHE A 391 18.66 2.15 8.67
C PHE A 391 18.74 0.78 8.06
N GLU A 392 19.95 0.24 7.98
CA GLU A 392 20.22 -1.08 7.46
C GLU A 392 21.30 -1.77 8.29
N VAL A 393 21.39 -3.09 8.15
CA VAL A 393 22.54 -3.83 8.66
C VAL A 393 23.77 -3.40 7.89
N ASN A 394 24.86 -3.08 8.59
CA ASN A 394 26.07 -2.60 7.93
C ASN A 394 26.54 -3.60 6.85
N PRO A 395 26.62 -3.19 5.57
CA PRO A 395 26.99 -4.07 4.47
C PRO A 395 28.33 -4.79 4.68
N LYS A 396 29.29 -4.16 5.39
CA LYS A 396 30.61 -4.73 5.69
C LYS A 396 30.53 -5.99 6.57
N HIS A 397 29.48 -6.09 7.39
CA HIS A 397 29.29 -7.18 8.34
C HIS A 397 28.08 -8.06 7.99
N LEU A 398 27.41 -7.78 6.88
CA LEU A 398 26.18 -8.43 6.48
C LEU A 398 26.34 -9.95 6.30
N ALA A 399 27.48 -10.42 5.81
CA ALA A 399 27.72 -11.85 5.58
C ALA A 399 27.61 -12.71 6.86
N SER A 400 27.96 -12.18 8.04
CA SER A 400 27.85 -12.89 9.32
C SER A 400 26.46 -12.81 9.96
N SER A 401 25.57 -11.96 9.42
CA SER A 401 24.25 -11.67 10.00
C SER A 401 23.14 -12.64 9.56
N ALA A 402 23.39 -13.57 8.63
CA ALA A 402 22.36 -14.42 8.03
C ALA A 402 21.50 -15.18 9.08
N ASN A 403 22.12 -15.63 10.17
CA ASN A 403 21.42 -16.35 11.25
C ASN A 403 20.49 -15.44 12.08
N MET A 404 20.71 -14.12 12.07
CA MET A 404 19.88 -13.17 12.81
C MET A 404 18.44 -13.16 12.26
N PHE A 405 18.27 -13.39 10.95
CA PHE A 405 17.00 -13.28 10.25
C PHE A 405 16.24 -14.60 10.11
N LEU A 406 16.81 -15.73 10.55
CA LEU A 406 16.19 -17.06 10.39
C LEU A 406 15.46 -17.49 11.66
N VAL A 407 14.21 -17.95 11.50
CA VAL A 407 13.47 -18.67 12.56
C VAL A 407 13.94 -20.11 12.65
N LYS A 408 14.16 -20.76 11.49
CA LYS A 408 14.64 -22.16 11.43
C LYS A 408 15.68 -22.32 10.33
N ARG A 409 16.83 -22.89 10.69
CA ARG A 409 17.90 -23.20 9.74
C ARG A 409 17.55 -24.46 8.93
N ASN A 410 17.62 -24.37 7.61
CA ASN A 410 17.53 -25.52 6.72
C ASN A 410 18.94 -25.92 6.26
N ARG A 411 19.40 -27.13 6.62
CA ARG A 411 20.75 -27.61 6.28
C ARG A 411 20.98 -27.79 4.77
N ASN A 412 19.91 -27.88 3.98
CA ASN A 412 19.99 -28.06 2.52
C ASN A 412 20.00 -26.73 1.76
N ILE A 413 19.94 -25.59 2.46
CA ILE A 413 19.91 -24.26 1.86
C ILE A 413 21.02 -23.41 2.48
N THR A 414 21.85 -22.82 1.63
CA THR A 414 22.76 -21.74 2.01
C THR A 414 22.10 -20.40 1.72
N LEU A 415 22.05 -19.52 2.71
CA LEU A 415 21.51 -18.18 2.58
C LEU A 415 22.62 -17.13 2.67
N LYS A 416 22.52 -16.12 1.80
CA LYS A 416 23.40 -14.96 1.78
C LYS A 416 22.55 -13.69 1.76
N PRO A 417 22.50 -12.91 2.85
CA PRO A 417 21.90 -11.58 2.79
C PRO A 417 22.63 -10.71 1.75
N GLN A 418 21.89 -9.84 1.08
CA GLN A 418 22.40 -8.85 0.12
C GLN A 418 22.13 -7.43 0.61
N SER A 419 20.95 -7.19 1.19
CA SER A 419 20.64 -5.99 1.97
C SER A 419 19.54 -6.32 2.97
N VAL A 420 19.55 -5.61 4.10
CA VAL A 420 18.51 -5.70 5.12
C VAL A 420 18.27 -4.29 5.63
N SER A 421 17.21 -3.67 5.13
CA SER A 421 16.94 -2.25 5.31
C SER A 421 15.56 -2.05 5.93
N TYR A 422 15.45 -1.01 6.74
CA TYR A 422 14.26 -0.67 7.51
C TYR A 422 14.02 0.83 7.45
N SER A 423 12.75 1.22 7.51
CA SER A 423 12.35 2.60 7.79
C SER A 423 11.23 2.62 8.81
N VAL A 424 11.26 3.64 9.67
CA VAL A 424 10.20 3.93 10.64
C VAL A 424 9.92 5.42 10.62
N ASN A 425 8.64 5.77 10.64
CA ASN A 425 8.17 7.15 10.71
C ASN A 425 7.17 7.29 11.85
N PHE A 426 7.18 8.46 12.48
CA PHE A 426 6.25 8.84 13.54
C PHE A 426 5.33 9.96 13.06
N SER A 427 4.09 9.96 13.55
CA SER A 427 3.12 11.04 13.33
C SER A 427 2.71 11.61 14.68
N ARG A 428 2.21 12.85 14.67
CA ARG A 428 1.78 13.55 15.87
C ARG A 428 0.27 13.79 15.84
N ASN A 429 -0.41 13.44 16.93
CA ASN A 429 -1.76 13.88 17.23
C ASN A 429 -1.75 14.83 18.44
N ASP A 430 -2.93 15.17 18.98
CA ASP A 430 -3.05 16.09 20.11
C ASP A 430 -2.40 15.57 21.41
N GLU A 431 -2.16 14.26 21.52
CA GLU A 431 -1.59 13.64 22.72
C GLU A 431 -0.08 13.40 22.65
N GLY A 432 0.52 13.52 21.46
CA GLY A 432 1.94 13.31 21.24
C GLY A 432 2.28 12.55 19.95
N TYR A 433 3.55 12.19 19.84
CA TYR A 433 4.04 11.35 18.75
C TYR A 433 3.70 9.88 18.99
N HIS A 434 3.37 9.19 17.89
CA HIS A 434 3.06 7.78 17.84
C HIS A 434 3.63 7.13 16.57
N LEU A 435 3.82 5.82 16.60
CA LEU A 435 4.24 5.03 15.45
C LEU A 435 3.24 5.22 14.30
N ASN A 436 3.71 5.64 13.13
CA ASN A 436 2.86 5.85 11.96
C ASN A 436 3.08 4.76 10.91
N HIS A 437 4.34 4.54 10.52
CA HIS A 437 4.68 3.60 9.45
C HIS A 437 5.99 2.88 9.75
N VAL A 438 6.04 1.60 9.40
CA VAL A 438 7.21 0.75 9.47
C VAL A 438 7.30 -0.04 8.17
N ARG A 439 8.50 -0.10 7.59
CA ARG A 439 8.83 -0.93 6.45
C ARG A 439 10.11 -1.70 6.71
N GLY A 440 10.14 -2.96 6.30
CA GLY A 440 11.36 -3.76 6.22
C GLY A 440 11.48 -4.39 4.85
N ASP A 441 12.64 -4.23 4.22
CA ASP A 441 12.99 -4.81 2.92
C ASP A 441 14.27 -5.62 3.05
N LEU A 442 14.16 -6.94 2.92
CA LEU A 442 15.29 -7.84 3.07
C LEU A 442 15.52 -8.59 1.76
N HIS A 443 16.67 -8.34 1.15
CA HIS A 443 17.10 -9.00 -0.07
C HIS A 443 18.13 -10.07 0.26
N PHE A 444 17.89 -11.26 -0.25
CA PHE A 444 18.73 -12.42 -0.03
C PHE A 444 19.02 -13.15 -1.34
N LYS A 445 20.07 -13.96 -1.30
CA LYS A 445 20.33 -15.02 -2.26
C LYS A 445 20.33 -16.35 -1.56
N TYR A 446 19.70 -17.35 -2.15
CA TYR A 446 19.72 -18.73 -1.64
C TYR A 446 20.36 -19.67 -2.65
N ARG A 447 20.99 -20.74 -2.15
CA ARG A 447 21.51 -21.84 -2.97
C ARG A 447 21.19 -23.17 -2.31
N LYS A 448 20.63 -24.09 -3.07
CA LYS A 448 20.38 -25.47 -2.61
C LYS A 448 21.67 -26.26 -2.60
N ARG A 449 21.80 -27.25 -1.70
CA ARG A 449 23.02 -28.05 -1.52
C ARG A 449 23.60 -28.62 -2.82
N ARG A 450 22.75 -29.04 -3.77
CA ARG A 450 23.13 -29.60 -5.07
C ARG A 450 23.06 -28.59 -6.24
N SER A 451 22.73 -27.34 -5.97
CA SER A 451 22.72 -26.28 -6.98
C SER A 451 24.05 -25.51 -6.97
N LEU A 452 24.53 -25.19 -8.16
CA LEU A 452 25.70 -24.33 -8.39
C LEU A 452 25.33 -22.84 -8.35
N LEU A 453 24.06 -22.49 -8.60
CA LEU A 453 23.62 -21.11 -8.76
C LEU A 453 22.88 -20.60 -7.51
N TYR A 454 23.15 -19.34 -7.17
CA TYR A 454 22.39 -18.58 -6.19
C TYR A 454 21.19 -17.92 -6.86
N ASN A 455 20.01 -18.09 -6.28
CA ASN A 455 18.77 -17.47 -6.73
C ASN A 455 18.41 -16.31 -5.79
N PRO A 456 18.06 -15.12 -6.32
CA PRO A 456 17.64 -14.00 -5.49
C PRO A 456 16.22 -14.21 -4.98
N PHE A 457 15.95 -13.68 -3.79
CA PHE A 457 14.59 -13.48 -3.30
C PHE A 457 14.53 -12.26 -2.41
N HIS A 458 13.34 -11.68 -2.32
CA HIS A 458 13.03 -10.51 -1.51
C HIS A 458 11.92 -10.89 -0.53
N THR A 459 12.08 -10.51 0.72
CA THR A 459 10.97 -10.50 1.66
C THR A 459 10.77 -9.09 2.19
N PHE A 460 9.52 -8.77 2.47
CA PHE A 460 9.18 -7.51 3.09
C PHE A 460 8.12 -7.68 4.16
N LEU A 461 8.08 -6.70 5.06
CA LEU A 461 6.99 -6.45 5.98
C LEU A 461 6.68 -4.96 5.97
N GLU A 462 5.43 -4.62 6.21
CA GLU A 462 4.98 -3.24 6.26
C GLU A 462 3.80 -3.10 7.21
N LEU A 463 3.85 -2.10 8.08
CA LEU A 463 2.80 -1.77 9.03
C LEU A 463 2.50 -0.28 8.95
N VAL A 464 1.24 0.08 8.81
CA VAL A 464 0.76 1.47 8.94
C VAL A 464 -0.29 1.53 10.04
N VAL A 465 -0.15 2.49 10.96
CA VAL A 465 -1.17 2.81 11.95
C VAL A 465 -2.15 3.77 11.30
N THR A 466 -3.39 3.29 11.11
CA THR A 466 -4.41 4.03 10.35
C THR A 466 -5.43 4.72 11.24
N ARG A 467 -5.48 4.33 12.53
CA ARG A 467 -6.26 4.99 13.58
C ARG A 467 -5.55 4.89 14.92
N VAL A 468 -5.53 5.98 15.67
CA VAL A 468 -5.10 6.02 17.09
C VAL A 468 -6.29 6.41 17.95
N GLU A 469 -6.56 5.64 19.00
CA GLU A 469 -7.63 5.89 19.97
C GLU A 469 -7.06 5.86 21.38
N SER A 470 -7.36 6.87 22.19
CA SER A 470 -6.81 7.01 23.54
C SER A 470 -7.86 6.93 24.65
N ASP A 471 -9.13 6.97 24.25
CA ASP A 471 -10.26 6.88 25.17
C ASP A 471 -10.51 5.44 25.60
N ASN A 472 -10.72 5.24 26.91
CA ASN A 472 -11.12 3.95 27.50
C ASN A 472 -10.23 2.76 27.13
N VAL A 473 -8.92 3.01 26.96
CA VAL A 473 -7.97 1.97 26.54
C VAL A 473 -7.69 0.99 27.67
N ARG A 474 -7.94 -0.29 27.41
CA ARG A 474 -7.69 -1.40 28.35
C ARG A 474 -6.91 -2.52 27.68
N ARG A 475 -6.17 -3.29 28.49
CA ARG A 475 -5.52 -4.51 28.02
C ARG A 475 -6.57 -5.52 27.50
N PHE A 476 -6.24 -6.26 26.46
CA PHE A 476 -7.11 -7.30 25.91
C PHE A 476 -7.11 -8.55 26.79
N ALA A 477 -8.22 -9.29 26.81
CA ALA A 477 -8.24 -10.61 27.42
C ALA A 477 -7.33 -11.57 26.64
N LYS A 478 -6.67 -12.50 27.35
CA LYS A 478 -5.70 -13.44 26.74
C LYS A 478 -6.27 -14.24 25.55
N LYS A 479 -7.56 -14.57 25.59
CA LYS A 479 -8.28 -15.27 24.50
C LYS A 479 -8.43 -14.45 23.22
N GLU A 480 -8.37 -13.12 23.32
CA GLU A 480 -8.47 -12.20 22.18
C GLU A 480 -7.10 -11.86 21.58
N THR A 481 -6.02 -12.17 22.29
CA THR A 481 -4.66 -11.89 21.85
C THR A 481 -4.11 -13.02 21.00
N MET A 482 -3.38 -12.68 19.94
CA MET A 482 -2.65 -13.66 19.14
C MET A 482 -1.15 -13.66 19.47
N LYS A 483 -0.48 -14.79 19.20
CA LYS A 483 0.99 -14.83 19.21
C LYS A 483 1.51 -14.02 18.02
N THR A 484 2.34 -13.04 18.30
CA THR A 484 2.89 -12.11 17.28
C THR A 484 3.94 -12.75 16.36
N SER A 485 4.37 -13.99 16.68
CA SER A 485 5.34 -14.79 15.91
C SER A 485 4.71 -15.81 14.94
N SER A 486 3.38 -15.96 14.92
CA SER A 486 2.66 -16.85 14.01
C SER A 486 1.89 -16.05 12.97
N VAL A 487 2.37 -16.06 11.73
CA VAL A 487 1.73 -15.44 10.57
C VAL A 487 0.72 -16.43 9.98
N PHE A 488 -0.56 -16.04 10.03
CA PHE A 488 -1.76 -16.56 9.35
C PHE A 488 -1.76 -18.06 9.04
N ALA A 489 -2.42 -18.84 9.92
CA ALA A 489 -2.88 -20.18 9.59
C ALA A 489 -4.26 -20.07 8.93
N ASP A 490 -4.36 -20.66 7.74
CA ASP A 490 -5.57 -21.15 7.08
C ASP A 490 -6.75 -20.17 6.94
N THR A 491 -6.56 -19.10 6.18
CA THR A 491 -7.69 -18.39 5.57
C THR A 491 -7.55 -18.47 4.06
N ARG A 492 -8.57 -19.03 3.38
CA ARG A 492 -8.63 -19.03 1.91
C ARG A 492 -8.73 -17.58 1.42
N PHE A 493 -8.00 -17.29 0.36
CA PHE A 493 -7.97 -15.97 -0.26
C PHE A 493 -9.17 -15.80 -1.18
N GLU A 494 -9.93 -14.73 -0.98
CA GLU A 494 -10.94 -14.21 -1.91
C GLU A 494 -10.67 -12.71 -2.08
N TYR A 495 -10.45 -12.23 -3.31
CA TYR A 495 -10.26 -10.80 -3.54
C TYR A 495 -11.63 -10.11 -3.59
N ASP A 496 -11.94 -9.38 -2.53
CA ASP A 496 -13.09 -8.48 -2.49
C ASP A 496 -12.58 -7.07 -2.14
N GLU A 497 -12.87 -6.07 -3.00
CA GLU A 497 -12.51 -4.66 -2.76
C GLU A 497 -13.22 -4.10 -1.52
N GLN A 498 -14.39 -4.65 -1.17
CA GLN A 498 -15.16 -4.36 0.03
C GLN A 498 -14.72 -5.19 1.24
N PHE A 499 -13.78 -6.14 1.06
CA PHE A 499 -13.31 -7.01 2.14
C PHE A 499 -12.87 -6.21 3.37
N TRP A 500 -12.20 -5.08 3.16
CA TRP A 500 -11.70 -4.28 4.27
C TRP A 500 -12.76 -3.39 4.92
N GLY A 501 -14.02 -3.42 4.46
CA GLY A 501 -15.14 -2.68 5.05
C GLY A 501 -14.79 -1.21 5.28
N ASP A 502 -14.78 -0.77 6.54
CA ASP A 502 -14.51 0.61 6.95
C ASP A 502 -13.03 0.89 7.28
N PHE A 503 -12.15 -0.09 7.10
CA PHE A 503 -10.73 0.07 7.41
C PHE A 503 -9.98 0.81 6.30
N ASN A 504 -9.06 1.68 6.74
CA ASN A 504 -8.01 2.24 5.92
C ASN A 504 -6.93 1.18 5.68
N ILE A 505 -6.42 1.13 4.45
CA ILE A 505 -5.43 0.15 4.01
C ILE A 505 -4.32 0.86 3.21
N ILE A 506 -3.21 0.15 3.00
CA ILE A 506 -2.24 0.54 1.97
C ILE A 506 -2.79 0.07 0.62
N ALA A 507 -2.79 0.95 -0.38
CA ALA A 507 -3.23 0.58 -1.72
C ALA A 507 -2.34 -0.57 -2.26
N PRO A 508 -2.91 -1.65 -2.83
CA PRO A 508 -2.09 -2.72 -3.40
C PRO A 508 -1.29 -2.20 -4.60
N GLU A 509 -0.05 -2.67 -4.77
CA GLU A 509 0.70 -2.47 -6.01
C GLU A 509 0.04 -3.24 -7.16
N GLN A 510 0.22 -2.79 -8.41
CA GLN A 510 -0.30 -3.51 -9.58
C GLN A 510 0.20 -4.96 -9.62
N SER A 511 1.47 -5.19 -9.31
CA SER A 511 2.04 -6.55 -9.26
C SER A 511 1.42 -7.46 -8.20
N ILE A 512 0.86 -6.89 -7.13
CA ILE A 512 0.08 -7.65 -6.14
C ILE A 512 -1.28 -7.96 -6.74
N PHE A 513 -1.96 -6.97 -7.33
CA PHE A 513 -3.24 -7.19 -8.00
C PHE A 513 -3.15 -8.31 -9.06
N ASP A 514 -2.15 -8.24 -9.94
CA ASP A 514 -1.90 -9.25 -10.98
C ASP A 514 -1.65 -10.64 -10.38
N ALA A 515 -0.91 -10.71 -9.27
CA ALA A 515 -0.65 -11.95 -8.56
C ALA A 515 -1.93 -12.53 -7.95
N LEU A 516 -2.78 -11.70 -7.35
CA LEU A 516 -4.04 -12.14 -6.78
C LEU A 516 -5.00 -12.67 -7.87
N GLN A 517 -5.09 -11.96 -9.00
CA GLN A 517 -5.94 -12.32 -10.13
C GLN A 517 -5.49 -13.63 -10.83
N THR A 518 -4.18 -13.81 -11.05
CA THR A 518 -3.63 -15.03 -11.66
C THR A 518 -4.03 -16.29 -10.89
N ILE A 519 -4.20 -16.18 -9.57
CA ILE A 519 -4.58 -17.31 -8.73
C ILE A 519 -6.08 -17.54 -8.67
N GLU A 520 -6.92 -16.50 -8.73
CA GLU A 520 -8.38 -16.71 -8.87
C GLU A 520 -8.70 -17.55 -10.11
N THR A 521 -8.12 -17.18 -11.25
CA THR A 521 -8.28 -17.94 -12.50
C THR A 521 -7.79 -19.39 -12.38
N LYS A 522 -6.76 -19.65 -11.56
CA LYS A 522 -6.21 -21.00 -11.35
C LYS A 522 -7.01 -21.84 -10.35
N ILE A 523 -7.50 -21.22 -9.27
CA ILE A 523 -8.39 -21.89 -8.31
C ILE A 523 -9.65 -22.32 -9.05
N GLU A 524 -10.21 -21.45 -9.90
CA GLU A 524 -11.33 -21.78 -10.79
C GLU A 524 -11.00 -22.97 -11.71
N GLN A 525 -9.85 -22.96 -12.38
CA GLN A 525 -9.41 -24.08 -13.23
C GLN A 525 -9.28 -25.40 -12.46
N ILE A 526 -8.67 -25.40 -11.27
CA ILE A 526 -8.52 -26.61 -10.45
C ILE A 526 -9.86 -27.13 -9.95
N SER A 527 -10.80 -26.24 -9.59
CA SER A 527 -12.17 -26.66 -9.24
C SER A 527 -12.91 -27.30 -10.43
N MET A 528 -12.68 -26.81 -11.65
CA MET A 528 -13.28 -27.37 -12.86
C MET A 528 -12.64 -28.70 -13.30
N GLU A 529 -11.36 -28.91 -13.03
CA GLU A 529 -10.69 -30.20 -13.29
C GLU A 529 -11.11 -31.28 -12.27
N GLY A 530 -11.37 -30.89 -11.01
CA GLY A 530 -11.85 -31.81 -9.96
C GLY A 530 -13.30 -32.28 -10.16
N GLU A 531 -14.16 -31.47 -10.77
CA GLU A 531 -15.54 -31.88 -11.13
C GLU A 531 -15.59 -32.81 -12.36
N ASN A 532 -14.58 -32.78 -13.23
CA ASN A 532 -14.50 -33.66 -14.41
C ASN A 532 -13.84 -35.01 -14.14
N SER A 533 -13.34 -35.26 -12.93
CA SER A 533 -12.81 -36.57 -12.51
C SER A 533 -13.78 -37.31 -11.58
N GLU A 534 -15.02 -37.56 -12.02
CA GLU A 534 -15.83 -38.61 -11.41
C GLU A 534 -15.24 -39.98 -11.79
N LEU A 535 -14.94 -40.78 -10.76
CA LEU A 535 -14.47 -42.16 -10.88
C LEU A 535 -15.43 -42.97 -11.77
N PRO A 536 -14.93 -43.91 -12.59
CA PRO A 536 -15.80 -44.81 -13.35
C PRO A 536 -16.66 -45.63 -12.37
N PRO A 537 -17.92 -45.94 -12.74
CA PRO A 537 -18.84 -46.65 -11.86
C PRO A 537 -18.27 -48.02 -11.50
N ALA A 538 -18.39 -48.39 -10.23
CA ALA A 538 -18.06 -49.72 -9.74
C ALA A 538 -18.88 -50.76 -10.53
N THR A 539 -18.18 -51.63 -11.26
CA THR A 539 -18.79 -52.81 -11.86
C THR A 539 -19.09 -53.81 -10.77
N ASP A 540 -20.37 -54.01 -10.46
CA ASP A 540 -20.87 -55.14 -9.68
C ASP A 540 -20.46 -56.46 -10.34
N ASN A 541 -19.66 -57.26 -9.63
CA ASN A 541 -19.48 -58.68 -9.89
C ASN A 541 -19.93 -59.43 -8.63
N TYR A 542 -21.18 -59.88 -8.65
CA TYR A 542 -21.65 -61.02 -7.86
C TYR A 542 -22.14 -62.08 -8.84
N GLU A 543 -21.49 -63.24 -8.83
CA GLU A 543 -21.93 -64.60 -9.19
C GLU A 543 -20.65 -65.41 -9.51
N ASN A 544 -20.40 -66.62 -9.03
CA ASN A 544 -21.19 -67.54 -8.21
C ASN A 544 -20.23 -68.57 -7.57
N GLN A 545 -20.79 -69.32 -6.64
CA GLN A 545 -20.34 -70.66 -6.25
C GLN A 545 -20.22 -71.62 -7.45
#